data_AF-A0A529AUX7-F1
#
_entry.id   AF-A0A529AUX7-F1
#
_cell.length_a   1.000
_cell.length_b   1.000
_cell.length_c   1.000
_cell.angle_alpha   90.00
_cell.angle_beta   90.00
_cell.angle_gamma   90.00
#
_symmetry.space_group_name_H-M   'P 1'
#
loop_
_entity.id
_entity.type
_entity.pdbx_description
1 polymer ?
#
loop_
_entity_poly.entity_id
_entity_poly.type
_entity_poly.pdbx_seq_one_letter_code
_entity_poly.pdbx_strand_id
1 'polypeptide(L)'
;MHTVIGRRTSTLLIALGMLIAPAAAEEPIGTGTAFLINSEGWAVTNAHVVKDCTRVTATGGSTTSDVKMDVRNDLAVLRISAVPAGVVRLRHAGARLGEDIAAFGYPLGSVLSSSVKVTTGNVNSLMGLGDDTRYLQISTPIQPGNSGGPVVDRRGALVGITTATLKPEAGGGALPQNVNFALRATLLQTFLESRGIKFEYAPEDAAELHTADLADKVQPAVVQLFCYGTNPEPAQTEVAAVTRVPAPEPYRPMRPFSILDNHDVVGFDYATLRNVSQQQCQRACSEDGQCNAVTYNKRERFCFLKDDAKILVKNSDAFAMVVDPLSSQVKFSSFIIGSGKDMPGGDYRRLKTNFLGCYLECEVNNICRAFSYVRKKRECWLKHSIGPVSVKPGVDSGMK
;
A
#
# COMPACT_ATOMS: atom_id res chain seq x y z
N MET A 1 26.65 68.22 65.12
CA MET A 1 25.53 67.59 64.38
C MET A 1 26.12 66.73 63.26
N HIS A 2 26.15 65.42 63.48
CA HIS A 2 26.53 64.42 62.50
C HIS A 2 25.40 64.24 61.48
N THR A 3 25.71 64.20 60.18
CA THR A 3 24.80 63.57 59.21
C THR A 3 25.60 62.78 58.17
N VAL A 4 25.16 61.54 57.99
CA VAL A 4 25.87 60.40 57.43
C VAL A 4 25.65 60.30 55.92
N ILE A 5 26.70 59.86 55.21
CA ILE A 5 26.74 59.52 53.79
C ILE A 5 25.84 58.29 53.53
N GLY A 6 24.73 58.46 52.82
CA GLY A 6 23.83 57.39 52.38
C GLY A 6 24.26 56.81 51.02
N ARG A 7 24.82 55.60 51.02
CA ARG A 7 25.15 54.79 49.83
C ARG A 7 23.89 54.45 49.03
N ARG A 8 23.93 54.65 47.71
CA ARG A 8 22.98 54.09 46.75
C ARG A 8 23.20 52.58 46.65
N THR A 9 22.30 51.77 47.20
CA THR A 9 22.16 50.36 46.84
C THR A 9 21.14 50.25 45.72
N SER A 10 21.63 49.98 44.50
CA SER A 10 20.79 49.65 43.35
C SER A 10 20.44 48.16 43.46
N THR A 11 19.23 47.87 43.93
CA THR A 11 18.71 46.50 43.98
C THR A 11 18.27 46.10 42.58
N LEU A 12 19.10 45.31 41.90
CA LEU A 12 18.78 44.70 40.62
C LEU A 12 17.76 43.57 40.87
N LEU A 13 16.47 43.85 40.65
CA LEU A 13 15.45 42.82 40.56
C LEU A 13 15.69 42.02 39.26
N ILE A 14 16.30 40.86 39.38
CA ILE A 14 16.33 39.87 38.31
C ILE A 14 14.93 39.24 38.27
N ALA A 15 14.06 39.80 37.43
CA ALA A 15 12.83 39.14 37.04
C ALA A 15 13.20 37.91 36.21
N LEU A 16 13.22 36.74 36.84
CA LEU A 16 13.36 35.46 36.18
C LEU A 16 12.07 35.19 35.41
N GLY A 17 11.95 35.78 34.22
CA GLY A 17 10.90 35.43 33.27
C GLY A 17 11.07 33.98 32.88
N MET A 18 10.28 33.08 33.45
CA MET A 18 10.06 31.75 32.89
C MET A 18 9.40 31.96 31.53
N LEU A 19 10.22 31.99 30.49
CA LEU A 19 9.79 31.67 29.13
C LEU A 19 9.34 30.22 29.15
N ILE A 20 8.06 30.00 29.42
CA ILE A 20 7.39 28.75 29.05
C ILE A 20 7.41 28.77 27.52
N ALA A 21 8.43 28.14 26.93
CA ALA A 21 8.36 27.80 25.52
C ALA A 21 7.08 26.96 25.33
N PRO A 22 6.17 27.35 24.42
CA PRO A 22 5.03 26.48 24.12
C PRO A 22 5.61 25.13 23.71
N ALA A 23 5.18 24.05 24.36
CA ALA A 23 5.52 22.70 23.93
C ALA A 23 5.20 22.63 22.44
N ALA A 24 6.23 22.43 21.60
CA ALA A 24 6.05 22.32 20.17
C ALA A 24 4.99 21.23 19.94
N ALA A 25 3.84 21.61 19.38
CA ALA A 25 2.79 20.66 19.06
C ALA A 25 3.42 19.64 18.09
N GLU A 26 3.43 18.37 18.50
CA GLU A 26 3.95 17.28 17.67
C GLU A 26 3.24 17.32 16.31
N GLU A 27 3.99 17.44 15.21
CA GLU A 27 3.39 17.44 13.87
C GLU A 27 3.08 16.01 13.42
N PRO A 28 1.94 15.79 12.74
CA PRO A 28 1.61 14.48 12.21
C PRO A 28 2.54 14.11 11.04
N ILE A 29 3.09 12.89 11.08
CA ILE A 29 3.91 12.31 10.00
C ILE A 29 3.08 11.80 8.82
N GLY A 30 1.76 11.68 9.01
CA GLY A 30 0.83 11.23 7.98
C GLY A 30 -0.60 11.63 8.29
N THR A 31 -1.43 11.67 7.25
CA THR A 31 -2.87 11.93 7.38
C THR A 31 -3.67 10.97 6.51
N GLY A 32 -4.90 10.72 6.92
CA GLY A 32 -5.85 9.92 6.17
C GLY A 32 -7.29 10.26 6.54
N THR A 33 -8.21 9.48 6.02
CA THR A 33 -9.64 9.58 6.32
C THR A 33 -10.09 8.32 7.07
N ALA A 34 -11.04 8.49 7.97
CA ALA A 34 -11.82 7.40 8.53
C ALA A 34 -13.31 7.72 8.50
N PHE A 35 -14.14 6.71 8.67
CA PHE A 35 -15.58 6.90 8.82
C PHE A 35 -16.18 5.97 9.87
N LEU A 36 -17.19 6.46 10.60
CA LEU A 36 -17.86 5.71 11.65
C LEU A 36 -18.81 4.67 11.05
N ILE A 37 -18.77 3.45 11.59
CA ILE A 37 -19.63 2.33 11.17
C ILE A 37 -20.75 2.01 12.17
N ASN A 38 -20.62 2.51 13.41
CA ASN A 38 -21.64 2.35 14.44
C ASN A 38 -21.56 3.49 15.50
N SER A 39 -22.59 3.56 16.34
CA SER A 39 -22.70 4.53 17.43
C SER A 39 -21.82 4.23 18.64
N GLU A 40 -21.13 3.08 18.67
CA GLU A 40 -20.19 2.71 19.74
C GLU A 40 -18.80 3.38 19.55
N GLY A 41 -18.62 4.09 18.44
CA GLY A 41 -17.41 4.85 18.10
C GLY A 41 -16.42 4.09 17.21
N TRP A 42 -16.80 2.95 16.64
CA TRP A 42 -15.93 2.22 15.72
C TRP A 42 -15.85 2.94 14.38
N ALA A 43 -14.63 3.28 13.97
CA ALA A 43 -14.32 3.90 12.70
C ALA A 43 -13.44 2.98 11.85
N VAL A 44 -13.65 3.03 10.54
CA VAL A 44 -12.93 2.26 9.52
C VAL A 44 -11.94 3.18 8.81
N THR A 45 -10.75 2.67 8.52
CA THR A 45 -9.73 3.33 7.68
C THR A 45 -8.87 2.27 6.98
N ASN A 46 -7.83 2.68 6.26
CA ASN A 46 -6.83 1.74 5.73
C ASN A 46 -5.76 1.39 6.77
N ALA A 47 -5.19 0.19 6.67
CA ALA A 47 -4.12 -0.23 7.57
C ALA A 47 -2.88 0.65 7.40
N HIS A 48 -2.49 0.99 6.16
CA HIS A 48 -1.31 1.83 5.91
C HIS A 48 -1.42 3.25 6.51
N VAL A 49 -2.62 3.74 6.81
CA VAL A 49 -2.82 5.05 7.44
C VAL A 49 -2.40 5.04 8.91
N VAL A 50 -2.49 3.88 9.57
CA VAL A 50 -2.33 3.77 11.03
C VAL A 50 -1.20 2.83 11.48
N LYS A 51 -0.69 1.96 10.60
CA LYS A 51 0.21 0.85 10.96
C LYS A 51 1.55 1.29 11.57
N ASP A 52 2.11 2.41 11.11
CA ASP A 52 3.42 2.91 11.51
C ASP A 52 3.33 4.04 12.54
N CYS A 53 2.12 4.33 13.02
CA CYS A 53 1.88 5.41 13.97
C CYS A 53 2.16 4.92 15.40
N THR A 54 2.90 5.71 16.17
CA THR A 54 2.97 5.53 17.63
C THR A 54 1.70 6.01 18.30
N ARG A 55 1.03 7.01 17.71
CA ARG A 55 -0.21 7.59 18.19
C ARG A 55 -1.06 8.05 17.01
N VAL A 56 -2.37 7.86 17.10
CA VAL A 56 -3.33 8.36 16.11
C VAL A 56 -4.35 9.26 16.82
N THR A 57 -4.70 10.38 16.20
CA THR A 57 -5.82 11.22 16.64
C THR A 57 -6.76 11.50 15.48
N ALA A 58 -8.01 11.80 15.76
CA ALA A 58 -8.98 12.26 14.78
C ALA A 58 -9.23 13.78 14.89
N THR A 59 -10.02 14.32 13.95
CA THR A 59 -10.48 15.73 13.94
C THR A 59 -10.93 16.18 15.34
N GLY A 60 -10.54 17.41 15.71
CA GLY A 60 -10.83 17.97 17.04
C GLY A 60 -9.92 17.49 18.17
N GLY A 61 -8.86 16.72 17.85
CA GLY A 61 -7.91 16.20 18.85
C GLY A 61 -8.39 14.93 19.55
N SER A 62 -9.44 14.30 19.04
CA SER A 62 -10.03 13.09 19.60
C SER A 62 -9.04 11.93 19.56
N THR A 63 -8.79 11.27 20.69
CA THR A 63 -7.89 10.12 20.76
C THR A 63 -8.54 8.87 20.18
N THR A 64 -7.70 7.98 19.63
CA THR A 64 -8.12 6.67 19.14
C THR A 64 -7.63 5.53 20.04
N SER A 65 -8.41 4.45 20.16
CA SER A 65 -8.05 3.23 20.89
C SER A 65 -8.43 1.96 20.12
N ASP A 66 -8.10 0.79 20.69
CA ASP A 66 -8.60 -0.52 20.25
C ASP A 66 -8.37 -0.83 18.77
N VAL A 67 -7.21 -0.42 18.24
CA VAL A 67 -6.85 -0.58 16.84
C VAL A 67 -6.76 -2.07 16.49
N LYS A 68 -7.55 -2.50 15.51
CA LYS A 68 -7.49 -3.83 14.91
C LYS A 68 -7.20 -3.67 13.42
N MET A 69 -6.24 -4.44 12.91
CA MET A 69 -5.81 -4.35 11.52
C MET A 69 -5.93 -5.69 10.78
N ASP A 70 -6.16 -5.60 9.48
CA ASP A 70 -5.89 -6.62 8.47
C ASP A 70 -4.94 -5.99 7.44
N VAL A 71 -3.64 -6.10 7.73
CA VAL A 71 -2.59 -5.50 6.90
C VAL A 71 -2.58 -6.08 5.49
N ARG A 72 -2.93 -7.38 5.34
CA ARG A 72 -2.95 -8.05 4.03
C ARG A 72 -3.97 -7.39 3.10
N ASN A 73 -5.13 -7.01 3.65
CA ASN A 73 -6.23 -6.40 2.91
C ASN A 73 -6.28 -4.87 3.07
N ASP A 74 -5.27 -4.27 3.68
CA ASP A 74 -5.17 -2.84 3.93
C ASP A 74 -6.40 -2.24 4.62
N LEU A 75 -6.95 -2.96 5.61
CA LEU A 75 -8.08 -2.50 6.42
C LEU A 75 -7.67 -2.31 7.89
N ALA A 76 -8.18 -1.27 8.51
CA ALA A 76 -8.09 -1.06 9.94
C ALA A 76 -9.41 -0.56 10.50
N VAL A 77 -9.67 -0.91 11.75
CA VAL A 77 -10.73 -0.34 12.57
C VAL A 77 -10.15 0.13 13.88
N LEU A 78 -10.62 1.26 14.36
CA LEU A 78 -10.22 1.86 15.61
C LEU A 78 -11.43 2.50 16.28
N ARG A 79 -11.34 2.70 17.59
CA ARG A 79 -12.38 3.39 18.34
C ARG A 79 -12.02 4.86 18.51
N ILE A 80 -12.96 5.76 18.27
CA ILE A 80 -12.78 7.21 18.46
C ILE A 80 -13.54 7.64 19.71
N SER A 81 -12.87 8.41 20.58
CA SER A 81 -13.40 8.87 21.86
C SER A 81 -14.57 9.86 21.73
N ALA A 82 -14.49 10.82 20.81
CA ALA A 82 -15.59 11.70 20.47
C ALA A 82 -16.29 11.20 19.21
N VAL A 83 -17.45 10.57 19.36
CA VAL A 83 -18.22 10.00 18.27
C VAL A 83 -18.95 11.13 17.52
N PRO A 84 -18.62 11.39 16.24
CA PRO A 84 -19.39 12.32 15.41
C PRO A 84 -20.85 11.89 15.27
N ALA A 85 -21.72 12.80 14.84
CA ALA A 85 -23.09 12.46 14.53
C ALA A 85 -23.13 11.58 13.26
N GLY A 86 -23.76 10.42 13.31
CA GLY A 86 -24.01 9.60 12.13
C GLY A 86 -23.04 8.43 11.91
N VAL A 87 -23.46 7.50 11.06
CA VAL A 87 -22.75 6.28 10.70
C VAL A 87 -22.92 6.00 9.22
N VAL A 88 -21.90 5.43 8.59
CA VAL A 88 -22.01 4.92 7.23
C VAL A 88 -22.50 3.48 7.30
N ARG A 89 -23.54 3.15 6.53
CA ARG A 89 -24.15 1.81 6.50
C ARG A 89 -23.65 1.02 5.31
N LEU A 90 -23.46 -0.29 5.50
CA LEU A 90 -23.05 -1.19 4.42
C LEU A 90 -24.18 -1.40 3.43
N ARG A 91 -23.83 -1.68 2.18
CA ARG A 91 -24.80 -2.18 1.20
C ARG A 91 -24.90 -3.70 1.28
N HIS A 92 -26.10 -4.23 1.08
CA HIS A 92 -26.33 -5.68 1.03
C HIS A 92 -25.61 -6.34 -0.15
N ALA A 93 -25.69 -5.73 -1.34
CA ALA A 93 -25.04 -6.22 -2.56
C ALA A 93 -23.75 -5.45 -2.86
N GLY A 94 -22.80 -6.14 -3.52
CA GLY A 94 -21.58 -5.51 -4.03
C GLY A 94 -21.85 -4.48 -5.14
N ALA A 95 -20.85 -3.65 -5.44
CA ALA A 95 -20.85 -2.68 -6.55
C ALA A 95 -21.21 -3.31 -7.91
N ARG A 96 -21.89 -2.56 -8.77
CA ARG A 96 -22.14 -2.90 -10.17
C ARG A 96 -21.22 -2.11 -11.09
N LEU A 97 -20.88 -2.70 -12.24
CA LEU A 97 -20.12 -2.00 -13.27
C LEU A 97 -20.93 -0.79 -13.79
N GLY A 98 -20.29 0.37 -13.90
CA GLY A 98 -20.90 1.61 -14.34
C GLY A 98 -21.73 2.34 -13.27
N GLU A 99 -21.78 1.83 -12.04
CA GLU A 99 -22.59 2.42 -10.97
C GLU A 99 -22.02 3.77 -10.49
N ASP A 100 -22.90 4.77 -10.37
CA ASP A 100 -22.57 6.10 -9.85
C ASP A 100 -22.21 6.03 -8.37
N ILE A 101 -21.12 6.70 -8.01
CA ILE A 101 -20.57 6.72 -6.66
C ILE A 101 -20.09 8.12 -6.25
N ALA A 102 -20.03 8.33 -4.93
CA ALA A 102 -19.34 9.46 -4.32
C ALA A 102 -18.28 8.95 -3.34
N ALA A 103 -17.11 9.57 -3.36
CA ALA A 103 -16.04 9.34 -2.38
C ALA A 103 -15.92 10.56 -1.45
N PHE A 104 -15.67 10.28 -0.18
CA PHE A 104 -15.54 11.29 0.87
C PHE A 104 -14.17 11.20 1.51
N GLY A 105 -13.54 12.34 1.75
CA GLY A 105 -12.29 12.37 2.51
C GLY A 105 -11.70 13.75 2.73
N TYR A 106 -10.48 13.76 3.25
CA TYR A 106 -9.72 14.96 3.58
C TYR A 106 -8.44 15.02 2.76
N PRO A 107 -8.54 15.23 1.43
CA PRO A 107 -7.36 15.34 0.60
C PRO A 107 -6.59 16.60 0.99
N LEU A 108 -5.27 16.47 1.15
CA LEU A 108 -4.37 17.61 1.41
C LEU A 108 -4.86 18.53 2.55
N GLY A 109 -5.36 17.96 3.66
CA GLY A 109 -6.00 18.73 4.74
C GLY A 109 -5.10 19.80 5.40
N SER A 110 -3.77 19.71 5.25
CA SER A 110 -2.81 20.73 5.67
C SER A 110 -2.64 21.90 4.70
N VAL A 111 -3.09 21.77 3.45
CA VAL A 111 -2.88 22.74 2.35
C VAL A 111 -4.19 23.37 1.86
N LEU A 112 -5.31 22.63 1.91
CA LEU A 112 -6.59 23.09 1.36
C LEU A 112 -7.52 23.65 2.45
N SER A 113 -8.31 22.79 3.09
CA SER A 113 -9.27 23.18 4.13
C SER A 113 -9.56 21.99 5.03
N SER A 114 -9.88 22.24 6.30
CA SER A 114 -10.26 21.21 7.28
C SER A 114 -11.66 20.61 7.08
N SER A 115 -12.40 21.01 6.04
CA SER A 115 -13.71 20.42 5.72
C SER A 115 -13.56 19.19 4.82
N VAL A 116 -14.52 18.27 4.93
CA VAL A 116 -14.61 17.10 4.03
C VAL A 116 -14.66 17.56 2.57
N LYS A 117 -14.14 16.74 1.68
CA LYS A 117 -14.30 16.89 0.23
C LYS A 117 -15.09 15.71 -0.31
N VAL A 118 -15.96 16.02 -1.24
CA VAL A 118 -16.82 15.05 -1.93
C VAL A 118 -16.44 15.07 -3.39
N THR A 119 -16.10 13.91 -3.94
CA THR A 119 -15.83 13.73 -5.36
C THR A 119 -16.76 12.66 -5.92
N THR A 120 -17.24 12.85 -7.14
CA THR A 120 -18.16 11.93 -7.80
C THR A 120 -17.50 11.23 -8.97
N GLY A 121 -18.03 10.06 -9.31
CA GLY A 121 -17.57 9.24 -10.42
C GLY A 121 -18.43 8.00 -10.52
N ASN A 122 -17.87 6.95 -11.10
CA ASN A 122 -18.51 5.66 -11.31
C ASN A 122 -17.53 4.52 -11.10
N VAL A 123 -18.06 3.31 -10.96
CA VAL A 123 -17.29 2.07 -10.91
C VAL A 123 -16.90 1.66 -12.34
N ASN A 124 -15.63 1.81 -12.69
CA ASN A 124 -15.10 1.50 -14.02
C ASN A 124 -14.74 0.02 -14.20
N SER A 125 -14.42 -0.67 -13.11
CA SER A 125 -14.16 -2.11 -13.10
C SER A 125 -14.50 -2.68 -11.74
N LEU A 126 -14.97 -3.92 -11.73
CA LEU A 126 -15.16 -4.70 -10.53
C LEU A 126 -13.85 -5.35 -10.05
N MET A 127 -12.72 -5.04 -10.68
CA MET A 127 -11.42 -5.63 -10.33
C MET A 127 -10.37 -4.54 -10.28
N GLY A 128 -9.40 -4.70 -9.38
CA GLY A 128 -8.23 -3.84 -9.26
C GLY A 128 -7.16 -4.14 -10.30
N LEU A 129 -5.95 -3.60 -10.07
CA LEU A 129 -4.79 -3.94 -10.89
C LEU A 129 -4.53 -5.45 -10.89
N GLY A 130 -4.26 -6.01 -12.07
CA GLY A 130 -3.95 -7.44 -12.21
C GLY A 130 -5.09 -8.35 -11.81
N ASP A 131 -6.34 -7.94 -12.03
CA ASP A 131 -7.54 -8.71 -11.71
C ASP A 131 -7.70 -9.00 -10.19
N ASP A 132 -7.17 -8.11 -9.34
CA ASP A 132 -7.35 -8.22 -7.90
C ASP A 132 -8.81 -7.98 -7.51
N THR A 133 -9.48 -9.07 -7.15
CA THR A 133 -10.91 -9.09 -6.78
C THR A 133 -11.23 -8.31 -5.51
N ARG A 134 -10.23 -7.92 -4.71
CA ARG A 134 -10.44 -7.14 -3.48
C ARG A 134 -10.85 -5.70 -3.76
N TYR A 135 -10.51 -5.19 -4.94
CA TYR A 135 -10.69 -3.79 -5.30
C TYR A 135 -11.77 -3.59 -6.35
N LEU A 136 -12.30 -2.38 -6.37
CA LEU A 136 -13.04 -1.75 -7.44
C LEU A 136 -12.12 -0.72 -8.09
N GLN A 137 -12.14 -0.62 -9.42
CA GLN A 137 -11.59 0.54 -10.11
C GLN A 137 -12.68 1.61 -10.20
N ILE A 138 -12.35 2.83 -9.81
CA ILE A 138 -13.27 3.97 -9.76
C ILE A 138 -12.71 5.14 -10.58
N SER A 139 -13.60 5.92 -11.20
CA SER A 139 -13.22 7.15 -11.93
C SER A 139 -13.08 8.37 -11.01
N THR A 140 -13.64 8.29 -9.80
CA THR A 140 -13.67 9.40 -8.84
C THR A 140 -12.26 9.94 -8.57
N PRO A 141 -12.03 11.26 -8.66
CA PRO A 141 -10.74 11.85 -8.32
C PRO A 141 -10.35 11.59 -6.87
N ILE A 142 -9.20 10.93 -6.66
CA ILE A 142 -8.63 10.62 -5.34
C ILE A 142 -7.23 11.26 -5.24
N GLN A 143 -6.89 11.78 -4.05
CA GLN A 143 -5.59 12.38 -3.73
C GLN A 143 -5.08 11.86 -2.37
N PRO A 144 -3.79 12.03 -2.05
CA PRO A 144 -3.28 11.77 -0.70
C PRO A 144 -4.15 12.47 0.36
N GLY A 145 -4.53 11.72 1.40
CA GLY A 145 -5.49 12.13 2.43
C GLY A 145 -6.88 11.48 2.31
N ASN A 146 -7.26 11.00 1.12
CA ASN A 146 -8.52 10.26 0.93
C ASN A 146 -8.45 8.79 1.36
N SER A 147 -7.25 8.21 1.57
CA SER A 147 -7.09 6.83 2.06
C SER A 147 -7.94 6.57 3.29
N GLY A 148 -8.72 5.50 3.26
CA GLY A 148 -9.63 5.10 4.32
C GLY A 148 -11.01 5.76 4.27
N GLY A 149 -11.23 6.67 3.33
CA GLY A 149 -12.51 7.36 3.15
C GLY A 149 -13.59 6.49 2.50
N PRO A 150 -14.88 6.67 2.85
CA PRO A 150 -15.95 5.84 2.32
C PRO A 150 -16.24 6.19 0.86
N VAL A 151 -16.51 5.15 0.08
CA VAL A 151 -17.11 5.24 -1.26
C VAL A 151 -18.54 4.72 -1.14
N VAL A 152 -19.51 5.55 -1.47
CA VAL A 152 -20.94 5.25 -1.33
C VAL A 152 -21.66 5.36 -2.67
N ASP A 153 -22.76 4.63 -2.82
CA ASP A 153 -23.69 4.82 -3.94
C ASP A 153 -24.59 6.06 -3.74
N ARG A 154 -25.49 6.31 -4.70
CA ARG A 154 -26.44 7.44 -4.65
C ARG A 154 -27.42 7.40 -3.47
N ARG A 155 -27.51 6.30 -2.73
CA ARG A 155 -28.37 6.18 -1.54
C ARG A 155 -27.58 6.42 -0.24
N GLY A 156 -26.26 6.59 -0.33
CA GLY A 156 -25.36 6.68 0.81
C GLY A 156 -25.00 5.34 1.43
N ALA A 157 -25.21 4.24 0.71
CA ALA A 157 -24.78 2.92 1.15
C ALA A 157 -23.33 2.68 0.74
N LEU A 158 -22.51 2.14 1.65
CA LEU A 158 -21.09 1.88 1.43
C LEU A 158 -20.90 0.77 0.40
N VAL A 159 -20.14 1.08 -0.65
CA VAL A 159 -19.75 0.13 -1.69
C VAL A 159 -18.25 -0.15 -1.69
N GLY A 160 -17.44 0.76 -1.15
CA GLY A 160 -16.01 0.54 -0.98
C GLY A 160 -15.33 1.54 -0.05
N ILE A 161 -14.02 1.36 0.10
CA ILE A 161 -13.14 2.19 0.94
C ILE A 161 -11.99 2.66 0.05
N THR A 162 -11.86 3.96 -0.11
CA THR A 162 -10.82 4.56 -0.93
C THR A 162 -9.45 4.14 -0.43
N THR A 163 -8.58 3.68 -1.33
CA THR A 163 -7.14 3.57 -1.06
C THR A 163 -6.45 4.65 -1.87
N ALA A 164 -5.58 5.46 -1.26
CA ALA A 164 -4.79 6.41 -2.05
C ALA A 164 -4.01 5.64 -3.12
N THR A 165 -3.95 6.27 -4.28
CA THR A 165 -3.42 5.79 -5.54
C THR A 165 -2.18 4.90 -5.36
N LEU A 166 -2.25 3.67 -5.87
CA LEU A 166 -1.08 2.83 -6.11
C LEU A 166 -0.08 3.69 -6.89
N LYS A 167 1.05 4.05 -6.25
CA LYS A 167 2.10 4.79 -6.94
C LYS A 167 2.44 4.02 -8.22
N PRO A 168 2.44 4.66 -9.39
CA PRO A 168 2.85 3.97 -10.60
C PRO A 168 4.35 3.68 -10.47
N GLU A 169 4.73 2.42 -10.34
CA GLU A 169 6.13 2.00 -10.48
C GLU A 169 6.59 1.97 -11.96
N ALA A 170 6.04 2.85 -12.80
CA ALA A 170 6.34 2.90 -14.21
C ALA A 170 6.65 4.34 -14.64
N GLY A 171 7.96 4.64 -14.60
CA GLY A 171 8.67 5.73 -15.25
C GLY A 171 7.86 6.88 -15.84
N GLY A 172 7.99 8.06 -15.22
CA GLY A 172 8.00 9.37 -15.87
C GLY A 172 6.77 9.80 -16.70
N GLY A 173 5.74 8.98 -16.82
CA GLY A 173 4.49 9.29 -17.48
C GLY A 173 3.44 9.72 -16.46
N ALA A 174 2.62 10.71 -16.81
CA ALA A 174 1.46 11.07 -16.01
C ALA A 174 0.61 9.83 -15.75
N LEU A 175 0.13 9.66 -14.50
CA LEU A 175 -0.92 8.71 -14.19
C LEU A 175 -2.08 8.92 -15.19
N PRO A 176 -2.64 7.86 -15.78
CA PRO A 176 -3.88 8.02 -16.52
C PRO A 176 -4.90 8.67 -15.59
N GLN A 177 -5.45 9.81 -16.03
CA GLN A 177 -6.48 10.52 -15.29
C GLN A 177 -7.66 9.57 -15.05
N ASN A 178 -8.29 9.65 -13.88
CA ASN A 178 -9.48 8.86 -13.52
C ASN A 178 -9.28 7.34 -13.37
N VAL A 179 -8.08 6.89 -13.00
CA VAL A 179 -7.83 5.50 -12.58
C VAL A 179 -7.47 5.48 -11.09
N ASN A 180 -8.48 5.24 -10.25
CA ASN A 180 -8.32 5.12 -8.80
C ASN A 180 -8.93 3.79 -8.31
N PHE A 181 -8.65 3.42 -7.07
CA PHE A 181 -9.08 2.14 -6.51
C PHE A 181 -9.77 2.31 -5.15
N ALA A 182 -10.71 1.43 -4.88
CA ALA A 182 -11.35 1.30 -3.58
C ALA A 182 -11.45 -0.18 -3.20
N LEU A 183 -11.13 -0.52 -1.95
CA LEU A 183 -11.40 -1.85 -1.39
C LEU A 183 -12.90 -2.08 -1.37
N ARG A 184 -13.36 -3.29 -1.71
CA ARG A 184 -14.79 -3.63 -1.68
C ARG A 184 -15.33 -3.63 -0.25
N ALA A 185 -16.54 -3.10 -0.07
CA ALA A 185 -17.23 -3.14 1.22
C ALA A 185 -17.47 -4.58 1.73
N THR A 186 -17.54 -5.58 0.83
CA THR A 186 -17.67 -6.99 1.22
C THR A 186 -16.45 -7.51 1.98
N LEU A 187 -15.24 -6.98 1.69
CA LEU A 187 -14.04 -7.30 2.46
C LEU A 187 -14.11 -6.72 3.87
N LEU A 188 -14.60 -5.49 3.98
CA LEU A 188 -14.85 -4.83 5.27
C LEU A 188 -15.88 -5.60 6.09
N GLN A 189 -16.96 -6.07 5.48
CA GLN A 189 -17.98 -6.87 6.16
C GLN A 189 -17.34 -8.08 6.85
N THR A 190 -16.61 -8.92 6.10
CA THR A 190 -15.94 -10.10 6.66
C THR A 190 -14.96 -9.72 7.76
N PHE A 191 -14.24 -8.60 7.59
CA PHE A 191 -13.32 -8.11 8.61
C PHE A 191 -14.05 -7.73 9.91
N LEU A 192 -15.14 -6.95 9.83
CA LEU A 192 -15.94 -6.54 11.00
C LEU A 192 -16.54 -7.75 11.72
N GLU A 193 -17.10 -8.70 10.98
CA GLU A 193 -17.65 -9.95 11.51
C GLU A 193 -16.56 -10.76 12.25
N SER A 194 -15.38 -10.92 11.65
CA SER A 194 -14.26 -11.63 12.28
C SER A 194 -13.75 -10.99 13.57
N ARG A 195 -14.03 -9.70 13.78
CA ARG A 195 -13.64 -8.94 14.98
C ARG A 195 -14.78 -8.75 15.97
N GLY A 196 -15.98 -9.24 15.66
CA GLY A 196 -17.17 -9.06 16.50
C GLY A 196 -17.65 -7.62 16.59
N ILE A 197 -17.39 -6.80 15.56
CA ILE A 197 -17.80 -5.40 15.53
C ILE A 197 -19.14 -5.27 14.82
N LYS A 198 -20.12 -4.65 15.48
CA LYS A 198 -21.46 -4.44 14.92
C LYS A 198 -21.44 -3.39 13.81
N PHE A 199 -22.27 -3.59 12.79
CA PHE A 199 -22.53 -2.64 11.72
C PHE A 199 -23.98 -2.77 11.25
N GLU A 200 -24.46 -1.78 10.51
CA GLU A 200 -25.82 -1.75 9.96
C GLU A 200 -25.79 -1.76 8.44
N TYR A 201 -26.84 -2.33 7.83
CA TYR A 201 -27.08 -2.21 6.40
C TYR A 201 -27.99 -1.03 6.08
N ALA A 202 -27.76 -0.40 4.92
CA ALA A 202 -28.65 0.62 4.39
C ALA A 202 -29.97 -0.01 3.89
N PRO A 203 -31.12 0.66 4.05
CA PRO A 203 -32.38 0.19 3.50
C PRO A 203 -32.30 0.01 1.97
N GLU A 204 -32.74 -1.14 1.46
CA GLU A 204 -32.69 -1.47 0.03
C GLU A 204 -33.62 -0.62 -0.83
N ASP A 205 -34.67 -0.05 -0.23
CA ASP A 205 -35.68 0.81 -0.84
C ASP A 205 -35.39 2.31 -0.65
N ALA A 206 -34.22 2.67 -0.10
CA ALA A 206 -33.83 4.06 0.07
C ALA A 206 -33.81 4.80 -1.28
N ALA A 207 -34.41 5.99 -1.30
CA ALA A 207 -34.39 6.86 -2.47
C ALA A 207 -32.96 7.30 -2.82
N GLU A 208 -32.69 7.42 -4.11
CA GLU A 208 -31.44 8.03 -4.57
C GLU A 208 -31.43 9.53 -4.26
N LEU A 209 -30.27 10.01 -3.84
CA LEU A 209 -30.02 11.39 -3.45
C LEU A 209 -29.23 12.12 -4.53
N HIS A 210 -29.35 13.44 -4.57
CA HIS A 210 -28.39 14.27 -5.28
C HIS A 210 -27.10 14.38 -4.44
N THR A 211 -26.00 14.76 -5.10
CA THR A 211 -24.68 14.80 -4.46
C THR A 211 -24.64 15.69 -3.22
N ALA A 212 -25.38 16.81 -3.20
CA ALA A 212 -25.45 17.69 -2.05
C ALA A 212 -26.13 17.02 -0.84
N ASP A 213 -27.30 16.40 -1.05
CA ASP A 213 -28.03 15.70 0.01
C ASP A 213 -27.26 14.46 0.50
N LEU A 214 -26.54 13.81 -0.42
CA LEU A 214 -25.63 12.72 -0.09
C LEU A 214 -24.48 13.22 0.80
N ALA A 215 -23.98 14.43 0.54
CA ALA A 215 -22.93 15.04 1.34
C ALA A 215 -23.41 15.34 2.75
N ASP A 216 -24.58 15.96 2.89
CA ASP A 216 -25.20 16.26 4.19
C ASP A 216 -25.46 14.99 5.01
N LYS A 217 -25.83 13.89 4.33
CA LYS A 217 -26.07 12.59 4.97
C LYS A 217 -24.79 11.90 5.44
N VAL A 218 -23.73 11.91 4.63
CA VAL A 218 -22.53 11.07 4.86
C VAL A 218 -21.43 11.82 5.59
N GLN A 219 -21.19 13.10 5.28
CA GLN A 219 -20.13 13.91 5.92
C GLN A 219 -20.08 13.75 7.44
N PRO A 220 -21.21 13.81 8.18
CA PRO A 220 -21.16 13.80 9.64
C PRO A 220 -20.44 12.59 10.23
N ALA A 221 -20.43 11.45 9.51
CA ALA A 221 -19.75 10.23 9.91
C ALA A 221 -18.27 10.15 9.48
N VAL A 222 -17.75 11.10 8.72
CA VAL A 222 -16.39 11.07 8.13
C VAL A 222 -15.47 11.99 8.91
N VAL A 223 -14.28 11.51 9.27
CA VAL A 223 -13.29 12.24 10.06
C VAL A 223 -11.89 12.14 9.46
N GLN A 224 -11.06 13.13 9.73
CA GLN A 224 -9.65 13.11 9.37
C GLN A 224 -8.86 12.39 10.47
N LEU A 225 -7.92 11.53 10.08
CA LEU A 225 -6.93 10.94 10.97
C LEU A 225 -5.58 11.62 10.82
N PHE A 226 -4.88 11.75 11.94
CA PHE A 226 -3.54 12.27 12.08
C PHE A 226 -2.67 11.20 12.72
N CYS A 227 -1.65 10.76 11.98
CA CYS A 227 -0.66 9.78 12.41
C CYS A 227 0.54 10.50 13.00
N TYR A 228 0.94 10.14 14.22
CA TYR A 228 2.13 10.65 14.88
C TYR A 228 3.12 9.52 15.11
N GLY A 229 4.40 9.86 15.10
CA GLY A 229 5.51 8.92 15.19
C GLY A 229 6.83 9.61 14.89
N THR A 230 7.94 8.87 15.01
CA THR A 230 9.25 9.41 14.64
C THR A 230 9.35 9.48 13.13
N ASN A 231 9.37 10.70 12.58
CA ASN A 231 9.61 10.95 11.17
C ASN A 231 11.01 10.39 10.81
N PRO A 232 11.19 9.48 9.84
CA PRO A 232 12.49 9.34 9.22
C PRO A 232 12.79 10.67 8.55
N GLU A 233 13.84 11.34 9.02
CA GLU A 233 14.28 12.66 8.58
C GLU A 233 14.21 12.79 7.04
N PRO A 234 13.60 13.85 6.48
CA PRO A 234 13.51 14.01 5.04
C PRO A 234 14.91 14.16 4.47
N ALA A 235 15.24 13.33 3.48
CA ALA A 235 16.48 13.43 2.71
C ALA A 235 16.61 14.85 2.15
N GLN A 236 17.45 15.66 2.79
CA GLN A 236 17.78 16.99 2.30
C GLN A 236 18.58 16.83 1.02
N THR A 237 18.13 17.57 -0.01
CA THR A 237 18.84 17.79 -1.26
C THR A 237 20.30 18.20 -1.01
N GLU A 238 21.24 17.30 -1.26
CA GLU A 238 22.66 17.65 -1.28
C GLU A 238 22.97 18.49 -2.53
N VAL A 239 23.22 19.77 -2.30
CA VAL A 239 24.06 20.58 -3.19
C VAL A 239 25.49 20.09 -2.99
N ALA A 240 26.14 19.76 -4.10
CA ALA A 240 27.51 19.26 -4.13
C ALA A 240 28.50 20.23 -3.45
N ALA A 241 29.15 19.78 -2.38
CA ALA A 241 30.45 20.30 -1.97
C ALA A 241 31.23 19.30 -1.09
N VAL A 242 32.29 18.75 -1.70
CA VAL A 242 33.59 18.40 -1.12
C VAL A 242 33.60 17.49 0.13
N THR A 243 33.84 16.21 -0.16
CA THR A 243 34.45 15.15 0.66
C THR A 243 34.86 15.53 2.09
N ARG A 244 34.01 15.14 3.04
CA ARG A 244 34.46 14.59 4.32
C ARG A 244 33.96 13.16 4.42
N VAL A 245 34.88 12.24 4.67
CA VAL A 245 34.58 10.82 4.93
C VAL A 245 33.67 10.76 6.16
N PRO A 246 32.45 10.20 6.08
CA PRO A 246 31.60 10.04 7.24
C PRO A 246 32.26 9.08 8.24
N ALA A 247 32.09 9.36 9.53
CA ALA A 247 32.42 8.39 10.58
C ALA A 247 31.64 7.08 10.33
N PRO A 248 32.22 5.90 10.60
CA PRO A 248 31.54 4.64 10.34
C PRO A 248 30.22 4.58 11.11
N GLU A 249 29.13 4.32 10.38
CA GLU A 249 27.82 4.06 10.97
C GLU A 249 27.91 2.88 11.96
N PRO A 250 27.10 2.88 13.04
CA PRO A 250 27.02 1.74 13.94
C PRO A 250 26.65 0.49 13.14
N TYR A 251 27.50 -0.53 13.22
CA TYR A 251 27.37 -1.81 12.53
C TYR A 251 25.99 -2.41 12.79
N ARG A 252 25.08 -2.34 11.80
CA ARG A 252 23.86 -3.15 11.79
C ARG A 252 24.27 -4.57 11.39
N PRO A 253 24.02 -5.59 12.23
CA PRO A 253 24.32 -6.96 11.85
C PRO A 253 23.51 -7.32 10.60
N MET A 254 24.21 -7.77 9.55
CA MET A 254 23.57 -8.20 8.32
C MET A 254 22.57 -9.32 8.64
N ARG A 255 21.33 -9.20 8.16
CA ARG A 255 20.34 -10.27 8.28
C ARG A 255 20.91 -11.54 7.63
N PRO A 256 20.75 -12.73 8.24
CA PRO A 256 21.26 -13.95 7.64
C PRO A 256 20.31 -14.41 6.52
N PHE A 257 20.89 -14.89 5.41
CA PHE A 257 20.16 -15.30 4.22
C PHE A 257 20.64 -16.66 3.70
N SER A 258 19.69 -17.40 3.18
CA SER A 258 19.89 -18.63 2.44
C SER A 258 20.06 -18.31 0.96
N ILE A 259 21.21 -18.70 0.42
CA ILE A 259 21.57 -18.49 -0.98
C ILE A 259 21.16 -19.71 -1.79
N LEU A 260 20.41 -19.48 -2.87
CA LEU A 260 19.87 -20.52 -3.74
C LEU A 260 20.25 -20.19 -5.18
N ASP A 261 21.42 -20.67 -5.59
CA ASP A 261 21.89 -20.50 -6.96
C ASP A 261 21.01 -21.31 -7.94
N ASN A 262 20.82 -20.78 -9.15
CA ASN A 262 19.98 -21.36 -10.21
C ASN A 262 18.50 -21.47 -9.84
N HIS A 263 18.04 -20.59 -8.96
CA HIS A 263 16.65 -20.48 -8.56
C HIS A 263 16.17 -19.04 -8.69
N ASP A 264 14.87 -18.91 -8.94
CA ASP A 264 14.13 -17.66 -8.98
C ASP A 264 13.06 -17.70 -7.90
N VAL A 265 12.88 -16.60 -7.19
CA VAL A 265 11.76 -16.43 -6.25
C VAL A 265 10.57 -15.92 -7.04
N VAL A 266 9.49 -16.68 -7.09
CA VAL A 266 8.25 -16.23 -7.74
C VAL A 266 7.52 -15.28 -6.80
N GLY A 267 7.20 -14.10 -7.29
CA GLY A 267 6.51 -13.08 -6.50
C GLY A 267 6.53 -11.71 -7.16
N PHE A 268 6.00 -10.74 -6.44
CA PHE A 268 6.06 -9.34 -6.84
C PHE A 268 7.35 -8.72 -6.34
N ASP A 269 7.96 -7.92 -7.20
CA ASP A 269 9.15 -7.14 -6.89
C ASP A 269 8.70 -5.76 -6.44
N TYR A 270 9.00 -5.35 -5.21
CA TYR A 270 8.71 -3.98 -4.77
C TYR A 270 9.79 -2.98 -5.23
N ALA A 271 10.94 -3.49 -5.67
CA ALA A 271 11.99 -2.69 -6.28
C ALA A 271 12.80 -3.51 -7.28
N THR A 272 13.22 -2.87 -8.38
CA THR A 272 14.14 -3.47 -9.37
C THR A 272 15.37 -2.59 -9.56
N LEU A 273 16.55 -3.10 -9.19
CA LEU A 273 17.83 -2.44 -9.46
C LEU A 273 18.40 -2.94 -10.79
N ARG A 274 18.85 -2.03 -11.65
CA ARG A 274 19.38 -2.35 -12.98
C ARG A 274 20.88 -2.14 -13.03
N ASN A 275 21.56 -2.93 -13.87
CA ASN A 275 23.01 -2.86 -14.08
C ASN A 275 23.87 -3.10 -12.84
N VAL A 276 23.29 -3.66 -11.77
CA VAL A 276 24.01 -3.95 -10.52
C VAL A 276 24.72 -5.30 -10.58
N SER A 277 25.78 -5.48 -9.79
CA SER A 277 26.38 -6.80 -9.59
C SER A 277 25.54 -7.66 -8.64
N GLN A 278 25.77 -8.97 -8.65
CA GLN A 278 25.14 -9.87 -7.68
C GLN A 278 25.43 -9.46 -6.23
N GLN A 279 26.65 -9.01 -5.93
CA GLN A 279 27.02 -8.54 -4.59
C GLN A 279 26.29 -7.26 -4.20
N GLN A 280 26.10 -6.33 -5.13
CA GLN A 280 25.29 -5.13 -4.91
C GLN A 280 23.82 -5.48 -4.67
N CYS A 281 23.29 -6.46 -5.40
CA CYS A 281 21.93 -6.97 -5.20
C CYS A 281 21.74 -7.59 -3.81
N GLN A 282 22.69 -8.43 -3.38
CA GLN A 282 22.67 -9.04 -2.05
C GLN A 282 22.70 -7.96 -0.96
N ARG A 283 23.64 -7.03 -1.06
CA ARG A 283 23.79 -5.94 -0.09
C ARG A 283 22.52 -5.10 0.02
N ALA A 284 21.94 -4.72 -1.12
CA ALA A 284 20.73 -3.92 -1.15
C ALA A 284 19.58 -4.57 -0.37
N CYS A 285 19.45 -5.91 -0.44
CA CYS A 285 18.46 -6.63 0.35
C CYS A 285 18.86 -6.80 1.82
N SER A 286 20.14 -7.06 2.10
CA SER A 286 20.61 -7.23 3.48
C SER A 286 20.52 -5.96 4.32
N GLU A 287 20.59 -4.79 3.67
CA GLU A 287 20.50 -3.48 4.31
C GLU A 287 19.05 -2.94 4.35
N ASP A 288 18.12 -3.55 3.61
CA ASP A 288 16.72 -3.18 3.55
C ASP A 288 15.87 -4.05 4.50
N GLY A 289 15.31 -3.43 5.53
CA GLY A 289 14.44 -4.10 6.52
C GLY A 289 13.15 -4.67 5.93
N GLN A 290 12.70 -4.17 4.78
CA GLN A 290 11.54 -4.71 4.05
C GLN A 290 11.92 -5.93 3.19
N CYS A 291 13.18 -6.06 2.79
CA CYS A 291 13.60 -7.12 1.88
C CYS A 291 13.62 -8.48 2.58
N ASN A 292 12.82 -9.40 2.09
CA ASN A 292 12.76 -10.78 2.57
C ASN A 292 13.30 -11.76 1.52
N ALA A 293 13.37 -11.37 0.25
CA ALA A 293 14.06 -12.14 -0.78
C ALA A 293 14.50 -11.31 -1.97
N VAL A 294 15.39 -11.88 -2.80
CA VAL A 294 15.75 -11.34 -4.11
C VAL A 294 15.74 -12.41 -5.18
N THR A 295 15.51 -11.97 -6.41
CA THR A 295 15.95 -12.67 -7.62
C THR A 295 16.98 -11.79 -8.32
N TYR A 296 18.15 -12.30 -8.64
CA TYR A 296 19.13 -11.64 -9.49
C TYR A 296 19.24 -12.35 -10.84
N ASN A 297 18.98 -11.64 -11.93
CA ASN A 297 19.17 -12.15 -13.28
C ASN A 297 20.64 -11.99 -13.70
N LYS A 298 21.36 -13.11 -13.85
CA LYS A 298 22.80 -13.15 -14.15
C LYS A 298 23.13 -12.54 -15.52
N ARG A 299 22.23 -12.68 -16.48
CA ARG A 299 22.41 -12.24 -17.88
C ARG A 299 22.15 -10.75 -18.06
N GLU A 300 21.02 -10.28 -17.53
CA GLU A 300 20.56 -8.90 -17.69
C GLU A 300 21.08 -7.97 -16.59
N ARG A 301 21.70 -8.52 -15.53
CA ARG A 301 22.22 -7.77 -14.37
C ARG A 301 21.13 -6.96 -13.66
N PHE A 302 19.94 -7.55 -13.55
CA PHE A 302 18.81 -6.97 -12.82
C PHE A 302 18.65 -7.67 -11.48
N CYS A 303 18.42 -6.89 -10.43
CA CYS A 303 18.10 -7.35 -9.09
C CYS A 303 16.66 -7.01 -8.78
N PHE A 304 15.88 -7.99 -8.38
CA PHE A 304 14.46 -7.88 -8.08
C PHE A 304 14.26 -8.13 -6.58
N LEU A 305 14.05 -7.06 -5.81
CA LEU A 305 13.86 -7.11 -4.35
C LEU A 305 12.39 -7.40 -4.02
N LYS A 306 12.16 -8.27 -3.03
CA LYS A 306 10.84 -8.80 -2.68
C LYS A 306 10.66 -8.81 -1.16
N ASP A 307 9.45 -8.48 -0.71
CA ASP A 307 9.07 -8.45 0.70
C ASP A 307 8.46 -9.79 1.17
N ASP A 308 8.38 -10.77 0.27
CA ASP A 308 7.87 -12.11 0.53
C ASP A 308 8.61 -13.15 -0.35
N ALA A 309 8.61 -14.41 0.07
CA ALA A 309 9.13 -15.55 -0.67
C ALA A 309 8.35 -16.82 -0.32
N LYS A 310 7.53 -17.31 -1.26
CA LYS A 310 6.70 -18.52 -1.06
C LYS A 310 7.04 -19.66 -1.99
N ILE A 311 7.49 -19.35 -3.19
CA ILE A 311 7.76 -20.34 -4.23
C ILE A 311 9.12 -20.05 -4.85
N LEU A 312 9.97 -21.07 -4.92
CA LEU A 312 11.19 -21.08 -5.69
C LEU A 312 10.99 -21.95 -6.92
N VAL A 313 11.50 -21.47 -8.04
CA VAL A 313 11.46 -22.21 -9.32
C VAL A 313 12.88 -22.33 -9.85
N LYS A 314 13.19 -23.45 -10.51
CA LYS A 314 14.51 -23.63 -11.12
C LYS A 314 14.68 -22.71 -12.31
N ASN A 315 15.77 -21.94 -12.31
CA ASN A 315 16.13 -21.04 -13.40
C ASN A 315 17.66 -20.86 -13.41
N SER A 316 18.33 -21.45 -14.40
CA SER A 316 19.81 -21.40 -14.52
C SER A 316 20.37 -19.99 -14.67
N ASP A 317 19.55 -19.06 -15.15
CA ASP A 317 19.95 -17.67 -15.42
C ASP A 317 19.69 -16.76 -14.21
N ALA A 318 19.17 -17.31 -13.11
CA ALA A 318 18.82 -16.59 -11.90
C ALA A 318 19.61 -17.05 -10.68
N PHE A 319 19.71 -16.14 -9.73
CA PHE A 319 20.24 -16.35 -8.40
C PHE A 319 19.18 -15.87 -7.40
N ALA A 320 18.80 -16.70 -6.44
CA ALA A 320 17.86 -16.33 -5.40
C ALA A 320 18.56 -16.18 -4.04
N MET A 321 18.07 -15.25 -3.24
CA MET A 321 18.44 -15.11 -1.83
C MET A 321 17.17 -14.92 -1.03
N VAL A 322 17.01 -15.65 0.08
CA VAL A 322 15.83 -15.56 0.95
C VAL A 322 16.29 -15.44 2.39
N VAL A 323 15.66 -14.59 3.19
CA VAL A 323 15.99 -14.48 4.63
C VAL A 323 15.79 -15.82 5.32
N ASP A 324 16.68 -16.19 6.23
CA ASP A 324 16.66 -17.51 6.87
C ASP A 324 15.33 -17.89 7.55
N PRO A 325 14.59 -16.98 8.22
CA PRO A 325 13.29 -17.33 8.79
C PRO A 325 12.26 -17.81 7.75
N LEU A 326 12.41 -17.40 6.49
CA LEU A 326 11.52 -17.80 5.40
C LEU A 326 12.06 -18.97 4.59
N SER A 327 13.36 -19.26 4.63
CA SER A 327 13.98 -20.26 3.74
C SER A 327 13.41 -21.66 3.90
N SER A 328 12.99 -22.04 5.11
CA SER A 328 12.32 -23.32 5.42
C SER A 328 10.83 -23.36 5.03
N GLN A 329 10.22 -22.20 4.77
CA GLN A 329 8.81 -22.05 4.42
C GLN A 329 8.58 -21.96 2.91
N VAL A 330 9.65 -21.70 2.14
CA VAL A 330 9.55 -21.59 0.68
C VAL A 330 9.38 -22.97 0.04
N LYS A 331 8.38 -23.09 -0.84
CA LYS A 331 8.12 -24.32 -1.60
C LYS A 331 8.93 -24.34 -2.88
N PHE A 332 9.58 -25.45 -3.17
CA PHE A 332 10.21 -25.67 -4.48
C PHE A 332 9.14 -26.16 -5.46
N SER A 333 8.87 -25.38 -6.50
CA SER A 333 8.04 -25.82 -7.62
C SER A 333 8.84 -26.81 -8.48
N SER A 334 8.15 -27.77 -9.11
CA SER A 334 8.76 -28.63 -10.13
C SER A 334 9.08 -27.87 -11.41
N PHE A 335 8.52 -26.66 -11.58
CA PHE A 335 8.70 -25.91 -12.79
C PHE A 335 10.17 -25.56 -13.08
N ILE A 336 10.49 -25.49 -14.37
CA ILE A 336 11.75 -25.00 -14.89
C ILE A 336 11.45 -23.77 -15.75
N ILE A 337 12.04 -22.63 -15.40
CA ILE A 337 11.93 -21.38 -16.16
C ILE A 337 13.13 -21.21 -17.09
N GLY A 338 12.86 -20.81 -18.32
CA GLY A 338 13.86 -20.42 -19.30
C GLY A 338 13.69 -18.97 -19.73
N SER A 339 14.67 -18.12 -19.40
CA SER A 339 14.69 -16.72 -19.87
C SER A 339 15.17 -16.63 -21.31
N GLY A 340 14.45 -15.91 -22.17
CA GLY A 340 14.82 -15.79 -23.59
C GLY A 340 14.73 -17.11 -24.35
N LYS A 341 13.85 -18.02 -23.94
CA LYS A 341 13.65 -19.35 -24.52
C LYS A 341 12.17 -19.56 -24.86
N ASP A 342 11.91 -20.22 -25.99
CA ASP A 342 10.57 -20.60 -26.46
C ASP A 342 10.52 -22.10 -26.79
N MET A 343 9.36 -22.70 -26.55
CA MET A 343 9.05 -24.10 -26.86
C MET A 343 7.88 -24.11 -27.84
N PRO A 344 8.11 -24.03 -29.17
CA PRO A 344 7.03 -23.85 -30.13
C PRO A 344 6.08 -25.06 -30.18
N GLY A 345 4.82 -24.79 -30.53
CA GLY A 345 3.78 -25.80 -30.69
C GLY A 345 2.95 -26.05 -29.43
N GLY A 346 1.83 -26.78 -29.58
CA GLY A 346 0.98 -27.18 -28.47
C GLY A 346 0.16 -26.06 -27.81
N ASP A 347 0.18 -24.83 -28.35
CA ASP A 347 -0.62 -23.71 -27.87
C ASP A 347 -2.11 -24.06 -27.89
N TYR A 348 -2.78 -24.11 -26.73
CA TYR A 348 -4.23 -24.33 -26.65
C TYR A 348 -4.99 -23.11 -26.13
N ARG A 349 -4.30 -22.17 -25.47
CA ARG A 349 -4.91 -20.95 -24.95
C ARG A 349 -3.91 -19.81 -24.93
N ARG A 350 -4.36 -18.62 -25.32
CA ARG A 350 -3.60 -17.38 -25.22
C ARG A 350 -4.28 -16.42 -24.26
N LEU A 351 -3.51 -15.81 -23.38
CA LEU A 351 -4.00 -14.92 -22.33
C LEU A 351 -3.23 -13.60 -22.38
N LYS A 352 -3.96 -12.48 -22.27
CA LYS A 352 -3.36 -11.18 -21.99
C LYS A 352 -3.13 -11.06 -20.49
N THR A 353 -1.91 -11.39 -20.06
CA THR A 353 -1.53 -11.42 -18.64
C THR A 353 -0.04 -11.11 -18.51
N ASN A 354 0.49 -11.08 -17.29
CA ASN A 354 1.92 -10.96 -17.02
C ASN A 354 2.57 -12.36 -16.84
N PHE A 355 3.90 -12.40 -16.64
CA PHE A 355 4.62 -13.68 -16.48
C PHE A 355 4.08 -14.51 -15.31
N LEU A 356 3.80 -13.87 -14.17
CA LEU A 356 3.26 -14.53 -12.99
C LEU A 356 1.88 -15.14 -13.24
N GLY A 357 0.98 -14.40 -13.89
CA GLY A 357 -0.32 -14.93 -14.28
C GLY A 357 -0.19 -16.09 -15.26
N CYS A 358 0.80 -16.05 -16.16
CA CYS A 358 1.10 -17.16 -17.06
C CYS A 358 1.56 -18.42 -16.31
N TYR A 359 2.43 -18.25 -15.32
CA TYR A 359 2.86 -19.31 -14.42
C TYR A 359 1.69 -19.89 -13.63
N LEU A 360 0.90 -19.06 -12.95
CA LEU A 360 -0.22 -19.49 -12.11
C LEU A 360 -1.27 -20.25 -12.92
N GLU A 361 -1.67 -19.72 -14.08
CA GLU A 361 -2.62 -20.37 -14.98
C GLU A 361 -2.11 -21.73 -15.46
N CYS A 362 -0.80 -21.85 -15.73
CA CYS A 362 -0.26 -23.14 -16.10
C CYS A 362 -0.19 -24.09 -14.90
N GLU A 363 0.31 -23.64 -13.74
CA GLU A 363 0.45 -24.42 -12.51
C GLU A 363 -0.87 -25.08 -12.10
N VAL A 364 -1.96 -24.33 -12.02
CA VAL A 364 -3.26 -24.86 -11.57
C VAL A 364 -3.98 -25.69 -12.64
N ASN A 365 -3.58 -25.59 -13.91
CA ASN A 365 -4.23 -26.27 -15.00
C ASN A 365 -3.56 -27.62 -15.32
N ASN A 366 -4.29 -28.71 -15.12
CA ASN A 366 -3.78 -30.08 -15.30
C ASN A 366 -3.43 -30.44 -16.76
N ILE A 367 -4.02 -29.76 -17.75
CA ILE A 367 -3.66 -29.98 -19.16
C ILE A 367 -2.47 -29.12 -19.58
N CYS A 368 -2.08 -28.12 -18.79
CA CYS A 368 -0.90 -27.31 -19.08
C CYS A 368 0.37 -28.09 -18.75
N ARG A 369 1.27 -28.19 -19.73
CA ARG A 369 2.61 -28.77 -19.60
C ARG A 369 3.71 -27.71 -19.64
N ALA A 370 3.47 -26.61 -20.37
CA ALA A 370 4.38 -25.49 -20.45
C ALA A 370 3.66 -24.20 -20.84
N PHE A 371 4.37 -23.08 -20.78
CA PHE A 371 3.93 -21.82 -21.33
C PHE A 371 5.08 -21.05 -21.99
N SER A 372 4.72 -20.14 -22.90
CA SER A 372 5.62 -19.08 -23.38
C SER A 372 5.00 -17.72 -23.09
N TYR A 373 5.75 -16.84 -22.44
CA TYR A 373 5.37 -15.46 -22.17
C TYR A 373 6.12 -14.50 -23.09
N VAL A 374 5.39 -13.82 -23.96
CA VAL A 374 5.94 -12.85 -24.91
C VAL A 374 5.92 -11.46 -24.28
N ARG A 375 7.07 -10.98 -23.79
CA ARG A 375 7.18 -9.75 -22.98
C ARG A 375 6.57 -8.54 -23.68
N LYS A 376 6.97 -8.28 -24.94
CA LYS A 376 6.49 -7.13 -25.72
C LYS A 376 4.98 -7.11 -25.92
N LYS A 377 4.36 -8.29 -26.00
CA LYS A 377 2.92 -8.43 -26.23
C LYS A 377 2.11 -8.56 -24.94
N ARG A 378 2.77 -8.75 -23.79
CA ARG A 378 2.15 -9.11 -22.50
C ARG A 378 1.16 -10.26 -22.70
N GLU A 379 1.63 -11.30 -23.38
CA GLU A 379 0.80 -12.40 -23.84
C GLU A 379 1.42 -13.72 -23.42
N CYS A 380 0.61 -14.55 -22.76
CA CYS A 380 0.93 -15.89 -22.33
C CYS A 380 0.34 -16.89 -23.30
N TRP A 381 1.14 -17.86 -23.74
CA TRP A 381 0.75 -18.94 -24.63
C TRP A 381 0.87 -20.27 -23.87
N LEU A 382 -0.25 -20.75 -23.34
CA LEU A 382 -0.33 -22.00 -22.58
C LEU A 382 -0.29 -23.20 -23.53
N LYS A 383 0.47 -24.23 -23.15
CA LYS A 383 0.78 -25.38 -24.00
C LYS A 383 0.43 -26.70 -23.34
N HIS A 384 -0.15 -27.61 -24.11
CA HIS A 384 -0.46 -28.99 -23.66
C HIS A 384 0.57 -30.01 -24.16
N SER A 385 1.45 -29.61 -25.08
CA SER A 385 2.59 -30.37 -25.58
C SER A 385 3.76 -29.42 -25.82
N ILE A 386 5.00 -29.94 -25.78
CA ILE A 386 6.22 -29.15 -25.91
C ILE A 386 7.01 -29.56 -27.16
N GLY A 387 7.39 -28.59 -27.97
CA GLY A 387 8.39 -28.76 -29.02
C GLY A 387 9.83 -28.56 -28.48
N PRO A 388 10.84 -28.66 -29.35
CA PRO A 388 12.24 -28.46 -28.96
C PRO A 388 12.48 -27.03 -28.47
N VAL A 389 13.19 -26.90 -27.34
CA VAL A 389 13.55 -25.59 -26.77
C VAL A 389 14.47 -24.83 -27.73
N SER A 390 14.12 -23.57 -28.00
CA SER A 390 14.87 -22.68 -28.89
C SER A 390 15.14 -21.34 -28.22
N VAL A 391 16.27 -20.70 -28.56
CA VAL A 391 16.58 -19.35 -28.06
C VAL A 391 15.72 -18.33 -28.79
N LYS A 392 14.95 -17.55 -28.03
CA LYS A 392 14.05 -16.52 -28.55
C LYS A 392 14.05 -15.29 -27.64
N PRO A 393 14.85 -14.26 -27.96
CA PRO A 393 14.91 -13.04 -27.17
C PRO A 393 13.53 -12.40 -26.99
N GLY A 394 13.23 -11.95 -25.77
CA GLY A 394 11.95 -11.34 -25.43
C GLY A 394 10.79 -12.31 -25.19
N VAL A 395 11.07 -13.62 -25.19
CA VAL A 395 10.13 -14.67 -24.77
C VAL A 395 10.73 -15.41 -23.58
N ASP A 396 9.96 -15.54 -22.51
CA ASP A 396 10.30 -16.42 -21.39
C ASP A 396 9.41 -17.64 -21.43
N SER A 397 9.85 -18.75 -20.86
CA SER A 397 9.07 -19.97 -20.84
C SER A 397 9.12 -20.65 -19.49
N GLY A 398 8.08 -21.42 -19.18
CA GLY A 398 8.03 -22.27 -18.00
C GLY A 398 7.51 -23.65 -18.39
N MET A 399 8.10 -24.70 -17.83
CA MET A 399 7.73 -26.11 -18.07
C MET A 399 7.52 -26.82 -16.74
N LYS A 400 6.45 -27.60 -16.63
CA LYS A 400 6.10 -28.40 -15.44
C LYS A 400 7.05 -29.55 -15.17
#